data_AF-A0A2S0WPS2-F1
#
_entry.id   AF-A0A2S0WPS2-F1
#
_cell.length_a   1.000
_cell.length_b   1.000
_cell.length_c   1.000
_cell.angle_alpha   90.00
_cell.angle_beta   90.00
_cell.angle_gamma   90.00
#
_symmetry.space_group_name_H-M   'P 1'
#
loop_
_entity.id
_entity.type
_entity.pdbx_description
1 polymer ?
#
loop_
_entity_poly.entity_id
_entity_poly.type
_entity_poly.pdbx_seq_one_letter_code
_entity_poly.pdbx_strand_id
1 'polypeptide(L)'
;MAPRHTVVEEEGPAHRGDARQRDGADADAAGPARRASDQRCGHLGRARPEPRRRAKGKRQNARGVDLNRNFSTGWRKKGGATYSGRKAFSEPETKAIRSFANKIKPRYTISFHQPLNGIDIRDTGNNKWAKRLAAEIRLPKKAFDCFSSCHGTYSMWVRKHHKKSGVITVEMPRKPSLTYLTRTAPRAVLRSINATR
;
A
#
# COMPACT_ATOMS: atom_id res chain seq x y z
N MET A 1 22.67 -2.93 20.26
CA MET A 1 21.31 -2.35 20.12
C MET A 1 20.64 -3.01 18.92
N ALA A 2 19.68 -3.92 19.12
CA ALA A 2 19.08 -4.71 18.04
C ALA A 2 18.24 -3.83 17.09
N PRO A 3 18.27 -4.05 15.76
CA PRO A 3 17.43 -3.32 14.83
C PRO A 3 15.96 -3.62 15.12
N ARG A 4 15.16 -2.57 15.33
CA ARG A 4 13.70 -2.70 15.46
C ARG A 4 13.11 -2.87 14.05
N HIS A 5 12.49 -4.01 13.82
CA HIS A 5 11.83 -4.36 12.57
C HIS A 5 10.34 -3.99 12.63
N THR A 6 9.76 -3.51 11.54
CA THR A 6 8.35 -3.13 11.50
C THR A 6 7.73 -3.48 10.16
N VAL A 7 6.64 -4.23 10.23
CA VAL A 7 5.74 -4.48 9.11
C VAL A 7 4.52 -3.59 9.33
N VAL A 8 4.16 -2.78 8.35
CA VAL A 8 2.91 -1.99 8.37
C VAL A 8 2.01 -2.59 7.31
N GLU A 9 0.96 -3.28 7.72
CA GLU A 9 -0.02 -3.87 6.82
C GLU A 9 -1.18 -2.89 6.61
N GLU A 10 -1.30 -2.30 5.42
CA GLU A 10 -2.49 -1.58 4.98
C GLU A 10 -3.25 -2.45 3.97
N GLU A 11 -4.01 -3.40 4.50
CA GLU A 11 -4.85 -4.33 3.76
C GLU A 11 -6.03 -3.62 3.08
N GLY A 12 -5.92 -3.40 1.77
CA GLY A 12 -7.03 -2.97 0.92
C GLY A 12 -6.76 -3.29 -0.56
N PRO A 13 -7.69 -3.91 -1.29
CA PRO A 13 -7.45 -4.27 -2.69
C PRO A 13 -7.21 -3.02 -3.54
N ALA A 14 -6.21 -3.07 -4.41
CA ALA A 14 -5.96 -2.14 -5.49
C ALA A 14 -7.00 -2.42 -6.60
N HIS A 15 -7.71 -1.36 -7.03
CA HIS A 15 -8.53 -1.43 -8.23
C HIS A 15 -7.64 -1.30 -9.47
N ARG A 16 -8.08 -1.90 -10.59
CA ARG A 16 -7.41 -1.90 -11.91
C ARG A 16 -7.01 -0.52 -12.47
N GLY A 17 -7.34 0.59 -11.81
CA GLY A 17 -7.11 1.96 -12.30
C GLY A 17 -6.02 2.76 -11.57
N ASP A 18 -5.38 2.25 -10.51
CA ASP A 18 -4.52 3.08 -9.66
C ASP A 18 -3.02 2.96 -9.96
N ALA A 19 -2.59 1.83 -10.52
CA ALA A 19 -1.23 1.58 -10.99
C ALA A 19 -1.28 0.85 -12.35
N ARG A 20 -0.56 1.35 -13.35
CA ARG A 20 -0.30 0.57 -14.57
C ARG A 20 0.98 -0.22 -14.34
N GLN A 21 0.92 -1.53 -14.57
CA GLN A 21 2.09 -2.39 -14.56
C GLN A 21 2.72 -2.29 -15.94
N ARG A 22 4.01 -1.94 -16.01
CA ARG A 22 4.80 -2.15 -17.23
C ARG A 22 5.67 -3.38 -17.00
N ASP A 23 5.27 -4.48 -17.64
CA ASP A 23 6.16 -5.61 -17.88
C ASP A 23 7.01 -5.22 -19.12
N GLY A 24 8.29 -5.57 -19.13
CA GLY A 24 9.16 -5.23 -20.26
C GLY A 24 8.82 -6.04 -21.52
N ALA A 25 8.51 -5.31 -22.61
CA ALA A 25 8.46 -5.67 -24.04
C ALA A 25 7.08 -5.97 -24.71
N ASP A 26 6.93 -5.27 -25.85
CA ASP A 26 6.08 -5.37 -27.05
C ASP A 26 4.55 -5.12 -27.09
N ALA A 27 4.15 -4.65 -28.27
CA ALA A 27 3.07 -3.73 -28.58
C ALA A 27 1.76 -4.37 -29.09
N ASP A 28 0.76 -3.48 -29.19
CA ASP A 28 -0.40 -3.45 -30.10
C ASP A 28 -1.79 -3.98 -29.72
N ALA A 29 -2.75 -3.22 -30.28
CA ALA A 29 -4.18 -3.42 -30.51
C ALA A 29 -5.20 -2.90 -29.48
N ALA A 30 -6.09 -2.04 -30.01
CA ALA A 30 -7.18 -1.31 -29.36
C ALA A 30 -8.54 -2.03 -29.50
N GLY A 31 -9.51 -1.65 -28.63
CA GLY A 31 -10.94 -1.96 -28.80
C GLY A 31 -11.81 -1.40 -27.65
N PRO A 32 -13.01 -0.81 -27.92
CA PRO A 32 -13.66 0.13 -26.99
C PRO A 32 -14.66 -0.54 -26.03
N ALA A 33 -14.83 0.01 -24.82
CA ALA A 33 -15.86 -0.43 -23.87
C ALA A 33 -16.85 0.69 -23.52
N ARG A 34 -18.13 0.30 -23.58
CA ARG A 34 -19.36 1.10 -23.48
C ARG A 34 -19.67 1.55 -22.04
N ARG A 35 -20.49 2.61 -21.95
CA ARG A 35 -21.04 3.26 -20.73
C ARG A 35 -22.05 2.38 -19.97
N ALA A 36 -22.11 2.55 -18.64
CA ALA A 36 -23.29 2.35 -17.77
C ALA A 36 -22.98 2.97 -16.38
N SER A 37 -23.55 4.14 -16.04
CA SER A 37 -24.73 4.37 -15.16
C SER A 37 -24.51 3.92 -13.70
N ASP A 38 -24.27 4.86 -12.78
CA ASP A 38 -25.26 5.61 -11.97
C ASP A 38 -25.78 4.79 -10.78
N GLN A 39 -25.40 5.17 -9.56
CA GLN A 39 -26.17 4.85 -8.35
C GLN A 39 -25.85 5.80 -7.19
N ARG A 40 -26.94 6.44 -6.76
CA ARG A 40 -27.04 7.58 -5.84
C ARG A 40 -26.75 7.22 -4.38
N CYS A 41 -26.27 8.22 -3.65
CA CYS A 41 -25.92 8.20 -2.23
C CYS A 41 -27.16 8.49 -1.37
N GLY A 42 -27.47 7.62 -0.39
CA GLY A 42 -28.52 7.81 0.61
C GLY A 42 -27.94 8.14 1.99
N HIS A 43 -28.55 9.11 2.67
CA HIS A 43 -28.12 9.79 3.88
C HIS A 43 -28.22 8.99 5.20
N LEU A 44 -27.44 9.43 6.19
CA LEU A 44 -27.19 8.86 7.53
C LEU A 44 -28.34 8.99 8.54
N GLY A 45 -28.43 8.02 9.45
CA GLY A 45 -28.98 8.14 10.82
C GLY A 45 -27.89 7.80 11.87
N ARG A 46 -27.86 8.55 12.98
CA ARG A 46 -26.77 8.61 13.99
C ARG A 46 -26.75 7.41 14.96
N ALA A 47 -25.55 6.93 15.30
CA ALA A 47 -25.27 6.19 16.54
C ALA A 47 -23.82 6.43 17.02
N ARG A 48 -23.62 6.42 18.34
CA ARG A 48 -22.36 6.70 19.09
C ARG A 48 -21.17 5.85 18.57
N PRO A 49 -19.91 6.34 18.56
CA PRO A 49 -18.81 5.57 17.99
C PRO A 49 -18.25 4.56 19.01
N GLU A 50 -18.79 3.35 18.97
CA GLU A 50 -18.02 2.12 19.16
C GLU A 50 -16.71 2.16 18.33
N PRO A 51 -15.65 1.40 18.68
CA PRO A 51 -14.46 1.30 17.84
C PRO A 51 -14.90 0.88 16.44
N ARG A 52 -14.81 1.81 15.48
CA ARG A 52 -15.43 1.66 14.16
C ARG A 52 -14.73 0.51 13.45
N ARG A 53 -15.33 -0.69 13.55
CA ARG A 53 -14.90 -1.90 12.86
C ARG A 53 -14.70 -1.56 11.38
N ARG A 54 -13.59 -2.03 10.81
CA ARG A 54 -13.29 -1.94 9.37
C ARG A 54 -14.55 -2.35 8.59
N ALA A 55 -14.98 -1.52 7.64
CA ALA A 55 -16.06 -1.89 6.73
C ALA A 55 -15.60 -3.14 5.96
N LYS A 56 -16.14 -4.31 6.32
CA LYS A 56 -15.73 -5.59 5.74
C LYS A 56 -15.82 -5.50 4.22
N GLY A 57 -14.75 -5.90 3.53
CA GLY A 57 -14.71 -5.96 2.07
C GLY A 57 -14.53 -4.64 1.32
N LYS A 58 -14.28 -3.50 2.01
CA LYS A 58 -13.98 -2.22 1.34
C LYS A 58 -12.51 -1.86 1.47
N ARG A 59 -11.96 -1.25 0.42
CA ARG A 59 -10.62 -0.65 0.40
C ARG A 59 -10.50 0.52 1.40
N GLN A 60 -11.57 1.29 1.52
CA GLN A 60 -11.62 2.51 2.33
C GLN A 60 -11.93 2.20 3.80
N ASN A 61 -11.54 3.11 4.70
CA ASN A 61 -11.89 3.02 6.12
C ASN A 61 -13.39 3.28 6.37
N ALA A 62 -13.81 3.29 7.63
CA ALA A 62 -15.21 3.50 8.02
C ALA A 62 -15.78 4.88 7.64
N ARG A 63 -14.94 5.85 7.26
CA ARG A 63 -15.33 7.17 6.75
C ARG A 63 -15.23 7.28 5.23
N GLY A 64 -15.00 6.17 4.54
CA GLY A 64 -14.83 6.16 3.08
C GLY A 64 -13.49 6.72 2.62
N VAL A 65 -12.51 6.93 3.50
CA VAL A 65 -11.18 7.43 3.11
C VAL A 65 -10.29 6.28 2.68
N ASP A 66 -9.62 6.42 1.53
CA ASP A 66 -8.48 5.58 1.15
C ASP A 66 -7.27 6.03 1.98
N LEU A 67 -6.90 5.21 2.97
CA LEU A 67 -5.82 5.53 3.90
C LEU A 67 -4.49 5.74 3.18
N ASN A 68 -4.23 4.97 2.12
CA ASN A 68 -3.04 5.12 1.29
C ASN A 68 -3.13 6.30 0.30
N ARG A 69 -4.09 7.22 0.49
CA ARG A 69 -4.14 8.55 -0.14
C ARG A 69 -4.17 9.68 0.90
N ASN A 70 -4.11 9.36 2.20
CA ASN A 70 -4.33 10.29 3.30
C ASN A 70 -3.03 10.78 3.98
N PHE A 71 -1.84 10.43 3.49
CA PHE A 71 -0.56 10.93 4.02
C PHE A 71 -0.17 12.28 3.41
N SER A 72 0.66 13.08 4.09
CA SER A 72 0.93 14.48 3.68
C SER A 72 1.78 14.66 2.44
N THR A 73 2.69 13.73 2.13
CA THR A 73 3.63 13.92 1.02
C THR A 73 2.91 13.77 -0.33
N GLY A 74 2.88 14.87 -1.08
CA GLY A 74 2.19 14.92 -2.35
C GLY A 74 0.68 14.73 -2.22
N TRP A 75 0.08 14.97 -1.05
CA TRP A 75 -1.36 14.85 -0.84
C TRP A 75 -2.13 15.75 -1.81
N ARG A 76 -3.24 15.23 -2.34
CA ARG A 76 -4.17 15.98 -3.19
C ARG A 76 -5.60 15.66 -2.76
N LYS A 77 -6.51 16.61 -2.95
CA LYS A 77 -7.95 16.34 -2.77
C LYS A 77 -8.41 15.41 -3.90
N LYS A 78 -8.89 14.22 -3.55
CA LYS A 78 -9.40 13.20 -4.48
C LYS A 78 -10.78 12.75 -4.02
N GLY A 79 -11.59 12.20 -4.94
CA GLY A 79 -12.92 11.66 -4.65
C GLY A 79 -13.06 10.18 -5.03
N GLY A 80 -14.28 9.66 -4.94
CA GLY A 80 -14.62 8.29 -5.33
C GLY A 80 -13.86 7.22 -4.53
N ALA A 81 -13.45 6.14 -5.21
CA ALA A 81 -12.71 5.03 -4.59
C ALA A 81 -11.34 5.42 -4.02
N THR A 82 -10.79 6.57 -4.44
CA THR A 82 -9.51 7.12 -3.95
C THR A 82 -9.70 8.36 -3.08
N TYR A 83 -10.89 8.56 -2.50
CA TYR A 83 -11.18 9.69 -1.62
C TYR A 83 -10.10 9.84 -0.55
N SER A 84 -9.37 10.95 -0.59
CA SER A 84 -8.13 11.16 0.18
C SER A 84 -8.36 11.79 1.55
N GLY A 85 -9.62 11.94 1.96
CA GLY A 85 -10.02 12.63 3.19
C GLY A 85 -10.16 14.15 3.03
N ARG A 86 -10.52 14.83 4.13
CA ARG A 86 -10.74 16.29 4.14
C ARG A 86 -9.43 17.09 4.03
N LYS A 87 -8.34 16.52 4.53
CA LYS A 87 -6.97 17.04 4.48
C LYS A 87 -5.99 15.89 4.72
N ALA A 88 -4.71 16.10 4.43
CA ALA A 88 -3.66 15.18 4.85
C ALA A 88 -3.77 14.88 6.36
N PHE A 89 -3.61 13.60 6.71
CA PHE A 89 -3.78 13.08 8.08
C PHE A 89 -5.11 13.49 8.71
N SER A 90 -6.20 13.47 7.95
CA SER A 90 -7.55 13.67 8.53
C SER A 90 -7.98 12.47 9.36
N GLU A 91 -7.51 11.27 9.01
CA GLU A 91 -7.94 10.03 9.63
C GLU A 91 -7.11 9.67 10.88
N PRO A 92 -7.73 9.14 11.94
CA PRO A 92 -7.01 8.72 13.14
C PRO A 92 -5.97 7.61 12.85
N GLU A 93 -6.25 6.72 11.90
CA GLU A 93 -5.38 5.62 11.50
C GLU A 93 -4.04 6.12 10.93
N THR A 94 -4.10 7.05 9.96
CA THR A 94 -2.88 7.60 9.35
C THR A 94 -2.08 8.47 10.33
N LYS A 95 -2.77 9.15 11.27
CA LYS A 95 -2.09 9.85 12.38
C LYS A 95 -1.37 8.89 13.31
N ALA A 96 -1.97 7.74 13.63
CA ALA A 96 -1.37 6.73 14.49
C ALA A 96 -0.12 6.13 13.83
N ILE A 97 -0.20 5.72 12.56
CA ILE A 97 0.95 5.20 11.79
C ILE A 97 2.06 6.24 11.72
N ARG A 98 1.74 7.50 11.42
CA ARG A 98 2.70 8.61 11.44
C ARG A 98 3.41 8.75 12.78
N SER A 99 2.64 8.77 13.88
CA SER A 99 3.19 8.88 15.24
C SER A 99 4.13 7.72 15.56
N PHE A 100 3.69 6.50 15.24
CA PHE A 100 4.47 5.29 15.46
C PHE A 100 5.77 5.29 14.66
N ALA A 101 5.72 5.52 13.34
CA ALA A 101 6.89 5.59 12.48
C ALA A 101 7.88 6.68 12.92
N ASN A 102 7.39 7.85 13.35
CA ASN A 102 8.21 8.92 13.91
C ASN A 102 8.91 8.51 15.22
N LYS A 103 8.23 7.74 16.07
CA LYS A 103 8.78 7.25 17.34
C LYS A 103 9.88 6.21 17.12
N ILE A 104 9.64 5.23 16.26
CA ILE A 104 10.55 4.08 16.11
C ILE A 104 11.63 4.27 15.04
N LYS A 105 11.42 5.18 14.07
CA LYS A 105 12.32 5.46 12.94
C LYS A 105 12.84 4.16 12.28
N PRO A 106 11.95 3.37 11.65
CA PRO A 106 12.26 1.99 11.27
C PRO A 106 13.37 1.93 10.22
N ARG A 107 14.32 0.99 10.28
CA ARG A 107 15.27 0.78 9.16
C ARG A 107 14.62 0.10 7.96
N TYR A 108 13.67 -0.78 8.23
CA TYR A 108 12.99 -1.61 7.24
C TYR A 108 11.48 -1.50 7.44
N THR A 109 10.77 -1.11 6.39
CA THR A 109 9.32 -1.05 6.33
C THR A 109 8.84 -1.82 5.11
N ILE A 110 7.93 -2.77 5.30
CA ILE A 110 7.24 -3.43 4.19
C ILE A 110 5.76 -3.02 4.27
N SER A 111 5.21 -2.58 3.14
CA SER A 111 3.79 -2.25 2.96
C SER A 111 3.16 -3.28 2.04
N PHE A 112 2.39 -4.22 2.59
CA PHE A 112 1.70 -5.24 1.83
C PHE A 112 0.38 -4.71 1.26
N HIS A 113 0.13 -5.04 0.00
CA HIS A 113 -1.07 -4.73 -0.77
C HIS A 113 -1.43 -5.93 -1.67
N GLN A 114 -2.54 -5.81 -2.38
CA GLN A 114 -3.04 -6.75 -3.37
C GLN A 114 -3.78 -5.98 -4.46
N PRO A 115 -3.99 -6.51 -5.68
CA PRO A 115 -3.63 -7.85 -6.13
C PRO A 115 -2.55 -7.87 -7.24
N LEU A 116 -1.67 -6.87 -7.31
CA LEU A 116 -0.88 -6.59 -8.52
C LEU A 116 0.27 -7.59 -8.80
N ASN A 117 0.51 -8.56 -7.92
CA ASN A 117 1.51 -9.63 -8.08
C ASN A 117 2.90 -9.11 -8.48
N GLY A 118 3.59 -8.43 -7.56
CA GLY A 118 4.96 -7.98 -7.75
C GLY A 118 5.52 -7.20 -6.57
N ILE A 119 6.81 -6.89 -6.64
CA ILE A 119 7.51 -6.04 -5.66
C ILE A 119 8.01 -4.78 -6.34
N ASP A 120 7.82 -3.63 -5.70
CA ASP A 120 8.43 -2.40 -6.15
C ASP A 120 9.94 -2.41 -5.90
N ILE A 121 10.72 -2.12 -6.94
CA ILE A 121 12.17 -1.97 -6.84
C ILE A 121 12.67 -0.57 -7.20
N ARG A 122 11.77 0.32 -7.63
CA ARG A 122 12.04 1.74 -7.82
C ARG A 122 11.54 2.48 -6.57
N ASP A 123 12.20 3.56 -6.16
CA ASP A 123 11.76 4.38 -5.03
C ASP A 123 11.67 3.75 -3.63
N THR A 124 12.37 2.64 -3.38
CA THR A 124 12.32 1.95 -2.08
C THR A 124 13.22 2.56 -0.99
N GLY A 125 14.21 3.37 -1.39
CA GLY A 125 15.26 3.83 -0.48
C GLY A 125 16.31 2.80 -0.11
N ASN A 126 16.13 1.55 -0.53
CA ASN A 126 17.11 0.49 -0.39
C ASN A 126 16.88 -0.57 -1.48
N ASN A 127 17.26 -0.25 -2.71
CA ASN A 127 16.99 -1.10 -3.87
C ASN A 127 17.71 -2.45 -3.78
N LYS A 128 18.86 -2.53 -3.07
CA LYS A 128 19.55 -3.80 -2.80
C LYS A 128 18.70 -4.71 -1.92
N TRP A 129 18.11 -4.18 -0.85
CA TRP A 129 17.16 -4.92 -0.02
C TRP A 129 15.90 -5.30 -0.81
N ALA A 130 15.37 -4.41 -1.65
CA ALA A 130 14.18 -4.70 -2.47
C ALA A 130 14.40 -5.88 -3.43
N LYS A 131 15.54 -5.89 -4.15
CA LYS A 131 15.91 -7.00 -5.02
C LYS A 131 16.08 -8.31 -4.25
N ARG A 132 16.67 -8.26 -3.05
CA ARG A 132 16.80 -9.43 -2.19
C ARG A 132 15.44 -9.94 -1.71
N LEU A 133 14.57 -9.06 -1.22
CA LEU A 133 13.24 -9.43 -0.79
C LEU A 133 12.44 -10.05 -1.94
N ALA A 134 12.53 -9.50 -3.17
CA ALA A 134 11.90 -10.08 -4.35
C ALA A 134 12.32 -11.54 -4.59
N ALA A 135 13.63 -11.82 -4.50
CA ALA A 135 14.17 -13.16 -4.67
C ALA A 135 13.69 -14.11 -3.57
N GLU A 136 13.72 -13.67 -2.31
CA GLU A 136 13.30 -14.46 -1.16
C GLU A 136 11.81 -14.79 -1.16
N ILE A 137 10.99 -13.78 -1.46
CA ILE A 137 9.53 -13.88 -1.42
C ILE A 137 8.97 -14.50 -2.72
N ARG A 138 9.80 -14.63 -3.77
CA ARG A 138 9.43 -15.21 -5.07
C ARG A 138 8.31 -14.45 -5.77
N LEU A 139 8.38 -13.12 -5.76
CA LEU A 139 7.50 -12.25 -6.53
C LEU A 139 8.27 -11.56 -7.66
N PRO A 140 7.64 -11.30 -8.82
CA PRO A 140 8.28 -10.59 -9.90
C PRO A 140 8.63 -9.16 -9.46
N LYS A 141 9.78 -8.66 -9.92
CA LYS A 141 10.16 -7.26 -9.71
C LYS A 141 9.35 -6.40 -10.67
N LYS A 142 8.67 -5.38 -10.17
CA LYS A 142 7.87 -4.46 -10.96
C LYS A 142 8.25 -3.02 -10.65
N ALA A 143 8.00 -2.16 -11.62
CA ALA A 143 7.86 -0.73 -11.38
C ALA A 143 6.36 -0.45 -11.35
N PHE A 144 5.83 -0.06 -10.20
CA PHE A 144 4.45 0.39 -10.10
C PHE A 144 4.41 1.86 -10.50
N ASP A 145 4.52 2.12 -11.80
CA ASP A 145 4.56 3.47 -12.33
C ASP A 145 3.17 4.12 -12.15
N CYS A 146 3.05 4.88 -11.08
CA CYS A 146 1.89 5.70 -10.77
C CYS A 146 2.09 7.13 -11.31
N PHE A 147 2.15 7.29 -12.63
CA PHE A 147 2.53 8.54 -13.31
C PHE A 147 1.89 9.83 -12.75
N SER A 148 0.64 9.79 -12.25
CA SER A 148 -0.05 10.96 -11.66
C SER A 148 -1.11 10.63 -10.60
N SER A 149 -1.27 9.37 -10.20
CA SER A 149 -2.39 8.88 -9.38
C SER A 149 -2.02 8.58 -7.93
N CYS A 150 -0.79 8.14 -7.66
CA CYS A 150 -0.34 7.75 -6.33
C CYS A 150 0.19 8.98 -5.59
N HIS A 151 -0.74 9.69 -4.97
CA HIS A 151 -0.51 10.91 -4.19
C HIS A 151 -0.96 10.68 -2.75
N GLY A 152 -0.18 11.15 -1.78
CA GLY A 152 -0.50 10.96 -0.36
C GLY A 152 -0.39 9.51 0.11
N THR A 153 0.52 8.72 -0.47
CA THR A 153 0.78 7.35 -0.06
C THR A 153 1.70 7.27 1.16
N TYR A 154 1.63 6.16 1.90
CA TYR A 154 2.53 5.91 3.02
C TYR A 154 4.00 5.85 2.56
N SER A 155 4.29 5.11 1.48
CA SER A 155 5.65 4.96 0.95
C SER A 155 6.28 6.30 0.58
N MET A 156 5.54 7.21 -0.07
CA MET A 156 6.02 8.57 -0.36
C MET A 156 6.34 9.34 0.93
N TRP A 157 5.47 9.24 1.93
CA TRP A 157 5.65 9.92 3.20
C TRP A 157 6.90 9.43 3.94
N VAL A 158 7.12 8.11 4.01
CA VAL A 158 8.33 7.52 4.60
C VAL A 158 9.58 7.94 3.82
N ARG A 159 9.57 7.87 2.48
CA ARG A 159 10.71 8.30 1.64
C ARG A 159 11.06 9.76 1.81
N LYS A 160 10.08 10.63 2.09
CA LYS A 160 10.31 12.06 2.34
C LYS A 160 10.84 12.33 3.76
N HIS A 161 10.27 11.69 4.79
CA HIS A 161 10.51 12.06 6.19
C HIS A 161 11.49 11.15 6.94
N HIS A 162 11.73 9.93 6.45
CA HIS A 162 12.64 8.97 7.05
C HIS A 162 13.71 8.51 6.05
N LYS A 163 14.69 9.38 5.79
CA LYS A 163 15.73 9.15 4.77
C LYS A 163 16.61 7.92 5.02
N LYS A 164 16.71 7.49 6.28
CA LYS A 164 17.47 6.29 6.69
C LYS A 164 16.63 4.99 6.63
N SER A 165 15.35 5.09 6.31
CA SER A 165 14.42 3.97 6.20
C SER A 165 14.33 3.47 4.76
N GLY A 166 14.39 2.15 4.59
CA GLY A 166 13.86 1.50 3.39
C GLY A 166 12.36 1.27 3.54
N VAL A 167 11.59 1.51 2.48
CA VAL A 167 10.17 1.14 2.39
C VAL A 167 9.92 0.40 1.09
N ILE A 168 9.35 -0.80 1.15
CA ILE A 168 9.02 -1.61 -0.03
C ILE A 168 7.52 -1.84 -0.07
N THR A 169 6.91 -1.53 -1.21
CA THR A 169 5.55 -1.92 -1.54
C THR A 169 5.58 -3.35 -2.11
N VAL A 170 4.85 -4.26 -1.46
CA VAL A 170 4.67 -5.64 -1.93
C VAL A 170 3.22 -5.79 -2.36
N GLU A 171 3.01 -6.11 -3.62
CA GLU A 171 1.69 -6.43 -4.16
C GLU A 171 1.55 -7.93 -4.30
N MET A 172 0.81 -8.53 -3.39
CA MET A 172 0.52 -9.96 -3.41
C MET A 172 -0.41 -10.31 -4.58
N PRO A 173 -0.41 -11.55 -5.07
CA PRO A 173 -1.39 -11.97 -6.08
C PRO A 173 -2.82 -11.90 -5.52
N ARG A 174 -3.83 -11.90 -6.42
CA ARG A 174 -5.25 -11.80 -6.05
C ARG A 174 -5.72 -12.89 -5.08
N LYS A 175 -5.15 -14.08 -5.18
CA LYS A 175 -5.50 -15.25 -4.37
C LYS A 175 -4.20 -15.99 -3.98
N PRO A 176 -3.42 -15.48 -3.01
CA PRO A 176 -2.25 -16.19 -2.52
C PRO A 176 -2.70 -17.43 -1.74
N SER A 177 -1.89 -18.49 -1.78
CA SER A 177 -2.21 -19.68 -0.98
C SER A 177 -1.97 -19.43 0.52
N LEU A 178 -2.71 -20.12 1.38
CA LEU A 178 -2.54 -20.01 2.82
C LEU A 178 -1.11 -20.40 3.26
N THR A 179 -0.55 -21.45 2.65
CA THR A 179 0.85 -21.86 2.87
C THR A 179 1.83 -20.74 2.52
N TYR A 180 1.57 -20.01 1.43
CA TYR A 180 2.41 -18.89 1.04
C TYR A 180 2.35 -17.76 2.09
N LEU A 181 1.15 -17.39 2.54
CA LEU A 181 0.95 -16.34 3.54
C LEU A 181 1.51 -16.70 4.93
N THR A 182 1.41 -17.96 5.34
CA THR A 182 1.76 -18.39 6.71
C THR A 182 3.18 -18.92 6.85
N ARG A 183 3.80 -19.40 5.76
CA ARG A 183 5.15 -20.01 5.80
C ARG A 183 6.13 -19.31 4.88
N THR A 184 5.80 -19.18 3.60
CA THR A 184 6.77 -18.68 2.60
C THR A 184 7.09 -17.21 2.80
N ALA A 185 6.08 -16.33 2.80
CA ALA A 185 6.26 -14.90 2.87
C ALA A 185 6.87 -14.43 4.21
N PRO A 186 6.41 -14.88 5.40
CA PRO A 186 7.02 -14.46 6.66
C PRO A 186 8.50 -14.86 6.78
N ARG A 187 8.85 -16.07 6.36
CA ARG A 187 10.26 -16.53 6.37
C ARG A 187 11.11 -15.76 5.37
N ALA A 188 10.57 -15.45 4.20
CA ALA A 188 11.24 -14.63 3.21
C ALA A 188 11.52 -13.20 3.71
N VAL A 189 10.55 -12.59 4.41
CA VAL A 189 10.74 -11.28 5.05
C VAL A 189 11.91 -11.32 6.03
N LEU A 190 11.98 -12.32 6.91
CA LEU A 190 13.08 -12.47 7.86
C LEU A 190 14.42 -12.68 7.16
N ARG A 191 14.49 -13.60 6.19
CA ARG A 191 15.74 -13.84 5.45
C ARG A 191 16.20 -12.61 4.66
N SER A 192 15.29 -11.78 4.15
CA SER A 192 15.63 -10.55 3.41
C SER A 192 16.45 -9.55 4.24
N ILE A 193 16.33 -9.62 5.57
CA ILE A 193 17.03 -8.75 6.53
C ILE A 193 18.10 -9.49 7.33
N ASN A 194 18.52 -10.68 6.89
CA ASN A 194 19.46 -11.57 7.61
C ASN A 194 18.97 -12.00 9.01
N ALA A 195 17.66 -12.08 9.21
CA ALA A 195 17.07 -12.61 10.44
C ALA A 195 16.61 -14.06 10.21
N THR A 196 16.68 -14.85 11.28
CA THR A 196 16.04 -16.17 11.37
C THR A 196 14.88 -16.10 12.36
N ARG A 197 13.97 -17.08 12.29
CA ARG A 197 12.86 -17.20 13.24
C ARG A 197 13.30 -18.02 14.44
#